data_AF-A0A6I7X400-F1
#
_entry.id   AF-A0A6I7X400-F1
#
_cell.length_a   1.000
_cell.length_b   1.000
_cell.length_c   1.000
_cell.angle_alpha   90.00
_cell.angle_beta   90.00
_cell.angle_gamma   90.00
#
_symmetry.space_group_name_H-M   'P 1'
#
loop_
_entity.id
_entity.type
_entity.pdbx_description
1 polymer ?
#
loop_
_entity_poly.entity_id
_entity_poly.type
_entity_poly.pdbx_seq_one_letter_code
_entity_poly.pdbx_strand_id
1 'polypeptide(L)' 'MNRNEKFSLNKGMKRPENIGPTFPVLPPIYIPTGATGPTGATGVTGPTGPTG' A
#
# COMPACT_ATOMS: atom_id res chain seq x y z
N MET A 1 -16.85 51.40 5.32
CA MET A 1 -15.79 50.39 5.09
C MET A 1 -14.64 51.03 4.32
N ASN A 2 -13.43 51.05 4.89
CA ASN A 2 -12.23 51.47 4.17
C ASN A 2 -11.89 50.42 3.08
N ARG A 3 -11.39 50.85 1.92
CA ARG A 3 -11.07 49.96 0.78
C ARG A 3 -9.76 49.19 0.95
N ASN A 4 -9.10 49.30 2.11
CA ASN A 4 -7.73 48.87 2.32
C ASN A 4 -7.63 47.51 3.05
N GLU A 5 -8.73 46.99 3.60
CA GLU A 5 -8.74 45.66 4.24
C GLU A 5 -8.71 44.49 3.24
N LYS A 6 -9.07 44.72 1.97
CA LYS A 6 -9.05 43.69 0.92
C LYS A 6 -7.65 43.25 0.51
N PHE A 7 -6.60 43.99 0.89
CA PHE A 7 -5.22 43.60 0.58
C PHE A 7 -4.55 42.80 1.71
N SER A 8 -5.22 42.63 2.85
CA SER A 8 -4.67 41.93 4.01
C SER A 8 -4.96 40.41 4.03
N LEU A 9 -5.36 39.82 2.90
CA LEU A 9 -5.68 38.39 2.82
C LEU A 9 -4.46 37.49 2.62
N ASN A 10 -3.29 38.06 2.31
CA ASN A 10 -2.08 37.29 1.99
C ASN A 10 -1.06 37.21 3.15
N LYS A 11 -1.37 37.78 4.32
CA LYS A 11 -0.43 37.87 5.45
C LYS A 11 -0.05 36.51 6.08
N GLY A 12 -0.78 35.44 5.74
CA GLY A 12 -0.56 34.08 6.25
C GLY A 12 -0.62 32.99 5.19
N MET A 13 -0.53 33.32 3.89
CA MET A 13 -0.54 32.33 2.82
C MET A 13 0.71 31.46 2.91
N LYS A 14 0.61 30.33 3.62
CA LYS A 14 1.58 29.24 3.50
C LYS A 14 1.55 28.78 2.05
N ARG A 15 2.71 28.51 1.45
CA ARG A 15 2.76 27.98 0.08
C ARG A 15 1.91 26.70 0.02
N PRO A 16 1.18 26.42 -1.08
CA PRO A 16 0.38 25.20 -1.20
C PRO A 16 1.13 23.93 -0.77
N GLU A 17 2.43 23.88 -1.06
CA GLU A 17 3.35 22.81 -0.66
C GLU A 17 3.50 22.60 0.87
N ASN A 18 3.07 23.54 1.70
CA ASN A 18 3.13 23.50 3.17
C ASN A 18 1.75 23.54 3.85
N ILE A 19 0.65 23.41 3.08
CA ILE A 19 -0.72 23.44 3.61
C ILE A 19 -1.24 22.02 3.96
N GLY A 20 -0.54 20.97 3.54
CA GLY A 20 -0.88 19.58 3.88
C GLY A 20 -0.25 19.09 5.19
N PRO A 21 -0.85 18.09 5.87
CA PRO A 21 -0.18 17.40 6.95
C PRO A 21 1.09 16.71 6.40
N THR A 22 2.25 17.01 6.98
CA THR A 22 3.43 16.18 6.79
C THR A 22 3.26 14.95 7.65
N PHE A 23 2.97 13.80 7.05
CA PHE A 23 2.97 12.54 7.78
C PHE A 23 4.40 12.20 8.21
N PRO A 24 4.63 11.81 9.48
CA PRO A 24 5.92 11.29 9.89
C PRO A 24 6.20 9.98 9.15
N VAL A 25 7.48 9.64 9.02
CA VAL A 25 7.88 8.31 8.52
C VAL A 25 7.39 7.26 9.52
N LEU A 26 6.60 6.30 9.05
CA LEU A 26 6.17 5.17 9.85
C LEU A 26 7.31 4.16 9.99
N PRO A 27 7.41 3.45 11.13
CA PRO A 27 8.34 2.35 11.27
C PRO A 27 8.01 1.23 10.26
N PRO A 28 8.98 0.36 9.89
CA PRO A 28 8.70 -0.82 9.08
C PRO A 28 7.63 -1.69 9.71
N ILE A 29 6.58 -2.02 8.95
CA ILE A 29 5.53 -2.95 9.37
C ILE A 29 5.86 -4.32 8.78
N TYR A 30 6.14 -5.30 9.64
CA TYR A 30 6.31 -6.69 9.24
C TYR A 30 4.96 -7.40 9.25
N ILE A 31 4.49 -7.81 8.07
CA ILE A 31 3.31 -8.65 7.92
C ILE A 31 3.80 -10.11 7.80
N PRO A 32 3.40 -11.02 8.71
CA PRO A 32 3.78 -12.42 8.57
C PRO A 32 3.12 -13.00 7.31
N THR A 33 3.92 -13.67 6.48
CA THR A 33 3.37 -14.53 5.43
C THR A 33 2.74 -15.77 6.09
N GLY A 34 1.56 -16.16 5.60
CA GLY A 34 0.89 -17.37 6.06
C GLY A 34 1.64 -18.65 5.69
N ALA A 35 1.23 -19.78 6.25
CA ALA A 35 1.78 -21.08 5.89
C ALA A 35 1.56 -21.40 4.40
N THR A 36 2.54 -22.07 3.78
CA THR A 36 2.36 -22.67 2.44
C THR A 36 1.24 -23.71 2.51
N GLY A 37 0.40 -23.77 1.48
CA GLY A 37 -0.68 -24.77 1.38
C GLY A 37 -0.17 -26.22 1.29
N PRO A 38 -1.06 -27.21 1.42
CA PRO A 38 -0.69 -28.62 1.33
C PRO A 38 -0.20 -29.00 -0.07
N THR A 39 0.69 -29.99 -0.16
CA THR A 39 1.06 -30.64 -1.43
C THR A 39 -0.17 -31.33 -2.05
N GLY A 40 -0.35 -31.22 -3.36
CA GLY A 40 -1.44 -31.91 -4.08
C GLY A 40 -1.28 -33.43 -4.08
N ALA A 41 -2.35 -34.15 -4.44
CA ALA A 41 -2.32 -35.61 -4.51
C ALA A 41 -1.33 -36.13 -5.57
N THR A 42 -0.66 -37.25 -5.29
CA THR A 42 0.11 -38.00 -6.28
C THR A 42 -0.83 -38.53 -7.37
N GLY A 43 -0.44 -38.40 -8.64
CA GLY A 43 -1.21 -38.95 -9.76
C GLY A 43 -1.32 -40.48 -9.73
N VAL A 44 -2.26 -41.03 -10.49
CA VAL A 44 -2.43 -42.49 -10.61
C VAL A 44 -1.18 -43.13 -11.24
N THR A 45 -0.77 -44.29 -10.71
CA THR A 45 0.22 -45.13 -11.40
C THR A 45 -0.37 -45.59 -12.73
N GLY A 46 0.42 -45.51 -13.81
CA GLY A 46 -0.01 -45.96 -15.14
C GLY A 46 -0.32 -47.47 -15.19
N PRO A 47 -1.03 -47.94 -16.23
CA PRO A 47 -1.31 -49.37 -16.40
C PRO A 47 0.00 -50.16 -16.51
N THR A 48 0.05 -51.36 -15.92
CA THR A 48 1.14 -52.31 -16.19
C THR A 48 1.08 -52.71 -17.66
N GLY A 49 2.22 -52.69 -18.36
CA GLY A 49 2.29 -53.04 -19.79
C GLY A 49 1.89 -54.50 -20.06
N PRO A 50 1.56 -54.86 -21.32
CA PRO A 50 1.29 -56.24 -21.66
C PRO A 50 2.53 -57.10 -21.40
N THR A 51 2.37 -58.18 -20.63
CA THR A 51 3.39 -59.23 -20.53
C THR A 51 3.23 -60.14 -21.75
N GLY A 52 4.24 -60.20 -22.63
CA GLY A 52 4.23 -61.07 -23.81
C GLY A 52 5.21 -60.64 -24.88
#